data_AF-A0AAD8FEF8-F1
#
_entry.id   AF-A0AAD8FEF8-F1
#
_cell.length_a   1.000
_cell.length_b   1.000
_cell.length_c   1.000
_cell.angle_alpha   90.00
_cell.angle_beta   90.00
_cell.angle_gamma   90.00
#
_symmetry.space_group_name_H-M   'P 1'
#
loop_
_entity.id
_entity.type
_entity.pdbx_description
1 polymer ?
#
loop_
_entity_poly.entity_id
_entity_poly.type
_entity_poly.pdbx_seq_one_letter_code
_entity_poly.pdbx_strand_id
1 'polypeptide(L)'
;MTVAPLWPSPYNNRAQALRLKGDIEGAKTDLNKALELSNGEGSVASQAFTQRGLIRKKEGEDEGAKADFTRASELGSRFCKQVLASMNPYAALCNQMLSDVMHKIRSGEA
;
A
#
# COMPACT_ATOMS: atom_id res chain seq x y z
N MET A 1 -3.24 -22.21 -26.76
CA MET A 1 -3.61 -20.78 -26.61
C MET A 1 -2.88 -20.23 -25.39
N THR A 2 -1.58 -19.99 -25.52
CA THR A 2 -0.73 -19.38 -24.48
C THR A 2 -0.85 -17.87 -24.61
N VAL A 3 -1.85 -17.30 -23.95
CA VAL A 3 -2.05 -15.85 -23.89
C VAL A 3 -0.87 -15.24 -23.15
N ALA A 4 0.02 -14.60 -23.92
CA ALA A 4 1.15 -13.73 -23.54
C ALA A 4 1.60 -13.78 -22.06
N PRO A 5 2.71 -14.49 -21.71
CA PRO A 5 3.32 -14.44 -20.37
C PRO A 5 3.93 -13.08 -19.99
N LEU A 6 3.67 -12.02 -20.78
CA LEU A 6 4.29 -10.70 -20.69
C LEU A 6 3.36 -9.61 -20.12
N TRP A 7 2.10 -9.92 -19.80
CA TRP A 7 1.18 -8.92 -19.27
C TRP A 7 1.16 -8.95 -17.74
N PRO A 8 1.50 -7.84 -17.06
CA PRO A 8 1.55 -7.80 -15.60
C PRO A 8 0.16 -7.72 -14.93
N SER A 9 -0.86 -7.18 -15.61
CA SER A 9 -2.19 -6.93 -15.01
C SER A 9 -2.93 -8.20 -14.56
N PRO A 10 -2.93 -9.33 -15.33
CA PRO A 10 -3.56 -10.57 -14.88
C PRO A 10 -2.98 -11.12 -13.57
N TYR A 11 -1.67 -10.99 -13.35
CA TYR A 11 -1.04 -11.40 -12.09
C TYR A 11 -1.53 -10.54 -10.92
N ASN A 12 -1.66 -9.22 -11.11
CA ASN A 12 -2.19 -8.33 -10.08
C ASN A 12 -3.65 -8.66 -9.70
N ASN A 13 -4.49 -8.99 -10.69
CA ASN A 13 -5.88 -9.39 -10.46
C ASN A 13 -5.96 -10.76 -9.77
N ARG A 14 -5.13 -11.72 -10.19
CA ARG A 14 -5.09 -13.05 -9.57
C ARG A 14 -4.57 -12.98 -8.14
N ALA A 15 -3.55 -12.17 -7.86
CA ALA A 15 -3.06 -11.93 -6.51
C ALA A 15 -4.18 -11.42 -5.58
N GLN A 16 -5.02 -10.50 -6.06
CA GLN A 16 -6.15 -10.00 -5.27
C GLN A 16 -7.13 -11.13 -4.93
N ALA A 17 -7.45 -12.00 -5.90
CA ALA A 17 -8.31 -13.15 -5.68
C ALA A 17 -7.69 -14.18 -4.72
N LEU A 18 -6.39 -14.46 -4.86
CA LEU A 18 -5.64 -15.36 -3.95
C LEU A 18 -5.64 -14.82 -2.52
N ARG A 19 -5.41 -13.52 -2.34
CA ARG A 19 -5.47 -12.84 -1.04
C ARG A 19 -6.86 -12.98 -0.40
N LEU A 20 -7.92 -12.83 -1.18
CA LEU A 20 -9.31 -13.01 -0.69
C LEU A 20 -9.62 -14.47 -0.34
N LYS A 21 -8.98 -15.42 -1.03
CA LYS A 21 -9.06 -16.86 -0.73
C LYS A 21 -8.21 -17.26 0.48
N GLY A 22 -7.35 -16.37 0.99
CA GLY A 22 -6.43 -16.64 2.09
C GLY A 22 -5.08 -17.23 1.67
N ASP A 23 -4.84 -17.40 0.36
CA ASP A 23 -3.54 -17.79 -0.17
C ASP A 23 -2.63 -16.57 -0.29
N ILE A 24 -2.02 -16.20 0.83
CA ILE A 24 -1.19 -15.00 0.94
C ILE A 24 0.14 -15.16 0.19
N GLU A 25 0.76 -16.34 0.28
CA GLU A 25 2.03 -16.60 -0.40
C GLU A 25 1.86 -16.62 -1.93
N GLY A 26 0.81 -17.28 -2.44
CA GLY A 26 0.46 -17.22 -3.86
C GLY A 26 0.20 -15.79 -4.33
N ALA A 27 -0.48 -14.98 -3.52
CA ALA A 27 -0.69 -13.56 -3.83
C ALA A 27 0.64 -12.80 -3.92
N LYS A 28 1.58 -13.00 -2.98
CA LYS A 28 2.91 -12.37 -3.05
C LYS A 28 3.70 -12.79 -4.27
N THR A 29 3.68 -14.08 -4.63
CA THR A 29 4.34 -14.59 -5.84
C THR A 29 3.82 -13.88 -7.09
N ASP A 30 2.50 -13.75 -7.23
CA ASP A 30 1.90 -13.06 -8.36
C ASP A 30 2.20 -11.57 -8.39
N LEU A 31 2.18 -10.89 -7.24
CA LEU A 31 2.56 -9.48 -7.15
C LEU A 31 4.01 -9.26 -7.54
N ASN A 32 4.92 -10.15 -7.12
CA ASN A 32 6.32 -10.10 -7.53
C ASN A 32 6.45 -10.29 -9.04
N LYS A 33 5.69 -11.21 -9.64
CA LYS A 33 5.72 -11.42 -11.09
C LYS A 33 5.16 -10.22 -11.85
N ALA A 34 4.09 -9.59 -11.35
CA ALA A 34 3.54 -8.37 -11.92
C ALA A 34 4.59 -7.24 -11.92
N LEU A 35 5.32 -7.09 -10.81
CA LEU A 35 6.39 -6.09 -10.67
C LEU A 35 7.58 -6.36 -11.59
N GLU A 36 7.99 -7.62 -11.73
CA GLU A 36 9.06 -8.03 -12.66
C GLU A 36 8.67 -7.69 -14.10
N LEU A 37 7.46 -8.06 -14.53
CA LEU A 37 6.98 -7.84 -15.89
C LEU A 37 6.71 -6.37 -16.21
N SER A 38 6.38 -5.55 -15.20
CA SER A 38 6.21 -4.11 -15.36
C SER A 38 7.50 -3.32 -15.14
N ASN A 39 8.65 -3.99 -14.92
CA ASN A 39 9.92 -3.39 -14.52
C ASN A 39 9.79 -2.43 -13.32
N GLY A 40 8.83 -2.68 -12.42
CA GLY A 40 8.55 -1.80 -11.28
C GLY A 40 8.01 -0.41 -11.64
N GLU A 41 7.48 -0.22 -12.85
CA GLU A 41 6.96 1.07 -13.35
C GLU A 41 5.49 1.01 -13.81
N GLY A 42 4.91 2.19 -13.98
CA GLY A 42 3.55 2.36 -14.49
C GLY A 42 2.44 2.02 -13.49
N SER A 43 1.20 2.05 -13.98
CA SER A 43 0.00 1.85 -13.16
C SER A 43 -0.10 0.46 -12.55
N VAL A 44 0.36 -0.57 -13.27
CA VAL A 44 0.33 -1.95 -12.77
C VAL A 44 1.32 -2.15 -11.63
N ALA A 45 2.54 -1.60 -11.74
CA ALA A 45 3.48 -1.62 -10.62
C ALA A 45 2.95 -0.85 -9.41
N SER A 46 2.34 0.33 -9.64
CA SER A 46 1.74 1.13 -8.57
C SER A 46 0.70 0.32 -7.79
N GLN A 47 -0.17 -0.40 -8.49
CA GLN A 47 -1.16 -1.29 -7.86
C GLN A 47 -0.52 -2.49 -7.17
N ALA A 48 0.47 -3.13 -7.80
CA ALA A 48 1.14 -4.31 -7.24
C ALA A 48 1.91 -3.98 -5.96
N PHE A 49 2.66 -2.87 -5.94
CA PHE A 49 3.29 -2.35 -4.72
C PHE A 49 2.24 -2.01 -3.65
N THR A 50 1.12 -1.38 -4.02
CA THR A 50 0.04 -1.07 -3.07
C THR A 50 -0.51 -2.35 -2.41
N GLN A 51 -0.83 -3.37 -3.21
CA GLN A 51 -1.36 -4.64 -2.69
C GLN A 51 -0.33 -5.38 -1.82
N ARG A 52 0.94 -5.43 -2.24
CA ARG A 52 2.00 -6.10 -1.49
C ARG A 52 2.29 -5.39 -0.17
N GLY A 53 2.29 -4.06 -0.16
CA GLY A 53 2.43 -3.27 1.06
C GLY A 53 1.31 -3.52 2.06
N LEU A 54 0.05 -3.65 1.59
CA LEU A 54 -1.08 -4.00 2.46
C LEU A 54 -0.95 -5.41 3.07
N ILE A 55 -0.47 -6.38 2.29
CA ILE A 55 -0.20 -7.74 2.77
C ILE A 55 0.88 -7.71 3.85
N ARG A 56 2.03 -7.10 3.56
CA ARG A 56 3.15 -6.96 4.51
C ARG A 56 2.74 -6.27 5.80
N LYS A 57 1.94 -5.20 5.70
CA LYS A 57 1.42 -4.49 6.87
C LYS A 57 0.56 -5.39 7.75
N LYS A 58 -0.25 -6.27 7.15
CA LYS A 58 -1.07 -7.24 7.89
C LYS A 58 -0.23 -8.32 8.58
N GLU A 59 0.92 -8.65 8.02
CA GLU A 59 1.87 -9.63 8.57
C GLU A 59 2.84 -9.03 9.59
N GLY A 60 2.76 -7.72 9.85
CA GLY A 60 3.66 -7.00 10.77
C GLY A 60 5.02 -6.63 10.16
N GLU A 61 5.19 -6.81 8.85
CA GLU A 61 6.40 -6.40 8.11
C GLU A 61 6.35 -4.91 7.78
N ASP A 62 6.38 -4.06 8.81
CA ASP A 62 6.12 -2.63 8.71
C ASP A 62 7.12 -1.88 7.81
N GLU A 63 8.41 -2.21 7.89
CA GLU A 63 9.45 -1.61 7.03
C GLU A 63 9.27 -2.02 5.57
N GLY A 64 8.96 -3.30 5.33
CA GLY A 64 8.69 -3.80 3.99
C GLY A 64 7.41 -3.20 3.38
N ALA A 65 6.39 -2.96 4.20
CA ALA A 65 5.16 -2.30 3.80
C ALA A 65 5.41 -0.82 3.45
N LYS A 66 6.17 -0.11 4.29
CA LYS A 66 6.55 1.30 4.06
C LYS A 66 7.34 1.47 2.76
N ALA A 67 8.29 0.56 2.47
CA ALA A 67 9.04 0.55 1.23
C ALA A 67 8.11 0.42 0.01
N ASP A 68 7.18 -0.54 0.05
CA ASP A 68 6.21 -0.74 -1.03
C ASP A 68 5.27 0.46 -1.20
N PHE A 69 4.74 1.03 -0.12
CA PHE A 69 3.90 2.23 -0.19
C PHE A 69 4.67 3.42 -0.75
N THR A 70 5.95 3.57 -0.42
CA THR A 70 6.82 4.62 -0.98
C THR A 70 6.92 4.48 -2.49
N ARG A 71 7.26 3.29 -2.99
CA ARG A 71 7.32 3.03 -4.44
C ARG A 71 5.98 3.26 -5.14
N ALA A 72 4.88 2.82 -4.54
CA ALA A 72 3.55 3.05 -5.11
C ALA A 72 3.19 4.55 -5.17
N SER A 73 3.58 5.32 -4.15
CA SER A 73 3.36 6.78 -4.09
C SER A 73 4.19 7.52 -5.14
N GLU A 74 5.45 7.12 -5.36
CA GLU A 74 6.31 7.66 -6.42
C GLU A 74 5.71 7.44 -7.81
N LEU A 75 5.00 6.32 -7.99
CA LEU A 75 4.25 6.00 -9.21
C LEU A 75 2.86 6.64 -9.29
N GLY A 76 2.51 7.55 -8.36
CA GLY A 76 1.28 8.35 -8.40
C GLY A 76 0.10 7.82 -7.56
N SER A 77 0.29 6.80 -6.73
CA SER A 77 -0.79 6.32 -5.84
C SER A 77 -1.11 7.35 -4.75
N ARG A 78 -2.25 8.04 -4.90
CA ARG A 78 -2.77 8.99 -3.89
C ARG A 78 -3.09 8.29 -2.56
N PHE A 79 -3.58 7.05 -2.63
CA PHE A 79 -3.82 6.23 -1.43
C PHE A 79 -2.54 5.99 -0.65
N CYS A 80 -1.48 5.53 -1.32
CA CYS A 80 -0.20 5.25 -0.64
C CYS A 80 0.46 6.53 -0.11
N LYS A 81 0.32 7.65 -0.83
CA LYS A 81 0.76 8.97 -0.34
C LYS A 81 0.09 9.33 0.99
N GLN A 82 -1.22 9.09 1.10
CA GLN A 82 -1.97 9.33 2.34
C GLN A 82 -1.60 8.34 3.44
N VAL A 83 -1.44 7.05 3.12
CA VAL A 83 -0.98 6.03 4.06
C VAL A 83 0.38 6.41 4.64
N LEU A 84 1.36 6.79 3.82
CA LEU A 84 2.68 7.22 4.30
C LEU A 84 2.61 8.45 5.21
N ALA A 85 1.75 9.42 4.89
CA ALA A 85 1.53 10.57 5.75
C ALA A 85 0.99 10.16 7.13
N SER A 86 0.07 9.18 7.17
CA SER A 86 -0.45 8.64 8.43
C SER A 86 0.55 7.76 9.20
N MET A 87 1.51 7.14 8.51
CA MET A 87 2.59 6.37 9.12
C MET A 87 3.68 7.26 9.72
N ASN A 88 3.71 8.55 9.39
CA ASN A 88 4.65 9.48 10.00
C ASN A 88 4.23 9.77 11.46
N PRO A 89 5.02 9.36 12.47
CA PRO A 89 4.66 9.55 13.87
C PRO A 89 4.50 11.03 14.24
N TYR A 90 5.23 11.94 13.60
CA TYR A 90 5.09 13.38 13.82
C TYR A 90 3.77 13.93 13.29
N ALA A 91 3.29 13.45 12.14
CA ALA A 91 1.99 13.85 11.61
C ALA A 91 0.84 13.35 12.50
N ALA A 92 0.96 12.13 13.04
CA ALA A 92 0.00 11.58 14.00
C ALA A 92 -0.04 12.41 15.30
N LEU A 93 1.12 12.76 15.86
CA LEU A 93 1.23 13.62 17.05
C LEU A 93 0.65 15.01 16.80
N CYS A 94 1.00 15.66 15.69
CA CYS A 94 0.47 16.99 15.36
C CYS A 94 -1.06 16.96 15.19
N ASN A 95 -1.61 15.95 14.52
CA ASN A 95 -3.06 15.81 14.35
C ASN A 95 -3.76 15.56 15.70
N GLN A 96 -3.16 14.75 16.57
CA GLN A 96 -3.68 14.50 17.91
C GLN A 96 -3.65 15.77 18.76
N MET A 97 -2.53 16.49 18.80
CA MET A 97 -2.41 17.76 19.53
C MET A 97 -3.38 18.81 18.99
N LEU A 98 -3.53 18.94 17.67
CA LEU A 98 -4.51 19.86 17.06
C LEU A 98 -5.95 19.50 17.43
N SER A 99 -6.28 18.21 17.43
CA SER A 99 -7.60 17.71 17.85
C SER A 99 -7.86 18.02 19.32
N ASP A 100 -6.88 17.79 20.20
CA ASP A 100 -7.00 18.03 21.64
C ASP A 100 -7.16 19.53 21.95
N VAL A 101 -6.40 20.38 21.26
CA VAL A 101 -6.53 21.85 21.38
C VAL A 101 -7.90 22.31 20.89
N MET A 102 -8.37 21.82 19.74
CA MET A 102 -9.71 22.15 19.24
C MET A 102 -10.83 21.67 20.19
N HIS A 103 -10.64 20.52 20.84
CA HIS A 103 -11.58 20.02 21.84
C HIS A 103 -11.63 20.95 23.05
N LYS A 104 -10.47 21.35 23.61
CA LYS A 104 -10.37 22.28 24.76
C LYS A 104 -10.99 23.65 24.48
N ILE A 105 -10.74 24.21 23.29
CA ILE A 105 -11.35 25.47 22.86
C ILE A 105 -12.88 25.34 22.79
N ARG A 106 -13.39 24.19 22.35
CA ARG A 106 -14.84 23.93 22.24
C ARG A 106 -15.51 23.64 23.59
N SER A 107 -14.78 23.06 24.55
CA SER A 107 -15.28 22.81 25.91
C SER A 107 -15.18 24.03 26.84
N GLY A 108 -14.50 25.10 26.42
CA GLY A 108 -14.31 26.30 27.25
C GLY A 108 -13.28 26.10 28.37
N GLU A 109 -12.50 25.02 28.32
CA GLU A 109 -11.38 24.73 29.20
C GLU A 109 -10.11 25.39 28.63
N ALA A 110 -10.00 26.72 28.79
CA ALA A 110 -8.82 27.48 28.42
C ALA A 110 -8.09 28.01 29.66
#